data_AF-A0ABD2D954-F1
#
_entry.id   AF-A0ABD2D954-F1
#
_cell.length_a   1.000
_cell.length_b   1.000
_cell.length_c   1.000
_cell.angle_alpha   90.00
_cell.angle_beta   90.00
_cell.angle_gamma   90.00
#
_symmetry.space_group_name_H-M   'P 1'
#
loop_
_entity.id
_entity.type
_entity.pdbx_description
1 polymer ?
#
loop_
_entity_poly.entity_id
_entity_poly.type
_entity_poly.pdbx_seq_one_letter_code
_entity_poly.pdbx_strand_id
1 'polypeptide(L)' 'MHCNMVLENVKEMWTEVPKSGKGKKKSKPVNKDRYISKMFLRGDSVIVVLRNPLIAGK' A
#
# COMPACT_ATOMS: atom_id res chain seq x y z
N MET A 1 19.64 3.43 12.26
CA MET A 1 18.33 3.16 12.87
C MET A 1 17.37 2.87 11.73
N HIS A 2 16.62 1.77 11.77
CA HIS A 2 15.82 1.33 10.64
C HIS A 2 14.36 1.32 11.05
N CYS A 3 13.50 2.05 10.35
CA CYS A 3 12.05 2.15 10.64
C CYS A 3 11.32 0.85 10.27
N ASN A 4 11.84 -0.29 10.74
CA ASN A 4 11.18 -1.58 10.65
C ASN A 4 9.85 -1.53 11.40
N MET A 5 8.82 -2.14 10.84
CA MET A 5 7.49 -2.15 11.42
C MET A 5 6.96 -3.58 11.48
N VAL A 6 6.35 -3.92 12.61
CA VAL A 6 5.49 -5.10 12.73
C VAL A 6 4.07 -4.55 12.75
N LEU A 7 3.25 -4.99 11.79
CA LEU A 7 1.88 -4.50 11.60
C LEU A 7 0.90 -5.67 11.68
N GLU A 8 -0.29 -5.38 12.22
CA GLU A 8 -1.40 -6.33 12.31
C GLU A 8 -2.65 -5.75 11.65
N ASN A 9 -3.53 -6.62 11.13
CA ASN A 9 -4.78 -6.23 10.47
C ASN A 9 -4.57 -5.21 9.33
N VAL A 10 -3.57 -5.47 8.48
CA VAL A 10 -3.15 -4.56 7.42
C VAL A 10 -4.08 -4.69 6.22
N LYS A 11 -4.44 -3.55 5.63
CA LYS A 11 -5.02 -3.47 4.28
C LYS A 11 -4.01 -2.82 3.34
N GLU A 12 -3.39 -3.63 2.50
CA GLU A 12 -2.54 -3.16 1.42
C GLU A 12 -3.42 -2.70 0.25
N MET A 13 -3.06 -1.58 -0.39
CA MET A 13 -3.80 -1.02 -1.53
C MET A 13 -2.81 -0.57 -2.61
N TRP A 14 -3.09 -0.92 -3.86
CA TRP A 14 -2.31 -0.49 -5.02
C TRP A 14 -3.21 -0.37 -6.25
N THR A 15 -2.68 0.24 -7.31
CA THR A 15 -3.38 0.39 -8.58
C THR A 15 -2.57 -0.27 -9.68
N GLU A 16 -3.20 -1.18 -10.41
CA GLU A 16 -2.62 -1.80 -11.59
C GLU A 16 -3.13 -1.09 -12.85
N VAL A 17 -2.24 -0.82 -13.80
CA VAL A 17 -2.64 -0.37 -15.14
C VAL A 17 -2.41 -1.56 -16.08
N PRO A 18 -3.48 -2.26 -16.51
CA PRO A 18 -3.34 -3.44 -17.37
C PRO A 18 -2.55 -3.12 -18.63
N LYS A 19 -1.66 -4.02 -19.08
CA LYS A 19 -0.97 -3.81 -20.35
C LYS A 19 -2.01 -3.84 -21.48
N SER A 20 -2.13 -2.74 -22.21
CA SER A 20 -2.96 -2.67 -23.41
C SER A 20 -2.18 -3.26 -24.59
N GLY A 21 -2.85 -4.01 -25.47
CA GLY A 21 -2.24 -4.53 -26.69
C GLY A 21 -1.74 -3.41 -27.61
N LYS A 22 -0.76 -3.71 -28.47
CA LYS A 22 -0.14 -2.72 -29.38
C LYS A 22 -1.23 -2.02 -30.22
N GLY A 23 -1.23 -0.68 -30.17
CA GLY A 23 -2.21 0.16 -30.91
C GLY A 23 -3.54 0.41 -30.20
N LYS A 24 -3.79 -0.18 -29.02
CA LYS A 24 -5.00 0.10 -28.24
C LYS A 24 -4.77 1.24 -27.25
N LYS A 25 -5.83 2.01 -26.96
CA LYS A 25 -5.79 3.08 -25.94
C LYS A 25 -5.31 2.52 -24.60
N LYS A 26 -4.64 3.36 -23.79
CA LYS A 26 -4.21 3.01 -22.44
C LYS A 26 -5.42 2.46 -21.66
N SER A 27 -5.21 1.34 -20.98
CA SER A 27 -6.23 0.72 -20.15
C SER A 27 -6.57 1.62 -18.96
N LYS A 28 -7.76 1.42 -18.41
CA LYS A 28 -8.16 2.11 -17.18
C LYS A 28 -7.37 1.53 -16.00
N PRO A 29 -6.87 2.36 -15.07
CA PRO A 29 -6.30 1.88 -13.83
C PRO A 29 -7.33 1.07 -13.02
N VAL A 30 -6.89 0.00 -12.38
CA VAL A 30 -7.70 -0.90 -11.56
C VAL A 30 -7.15 -0.89 -10.14
N ASN A 31 -7.97 -0.47 -9.19
CA ASN A 31 -7.62 -0.51 -7.78
C ASN A 31 -7.70 -1.95 -7.26
N LYS A 32 -6.72 -2.32 -6.44
CA LYS A 32 -6.61 -3.61 -5.77
C LYS A 32 -6.41 -3.39 -4.29
N ASP A 33 -6.96 -4.30 -3.50
CA ASP A 33 -6.70 -4.37 -2.08
C ASP A 33 -6.46 -5.81 -1.62
N ARG A 34 -5.66 -5.93 -0.57
CA ARG A 34 -5.34 -7.21 0.06
C ARG A 34 -5.34 -7.03 1.57
N TYR A 35 -6.03 -7.94 2.25
CA TYR A 35 -5.98 -8.04 3.71
C TYR A 35 -4.89 -9.01 4.15
N ILE A 36 -4.10 -8.58 5.14
CA ILE A 36 -2.99 -9.35 5.71
C ILE A 36 -3.12 -9.27 7.23
N SER A 37 -3.22 -10.43 7.89
CA SER A 37 -3.42 -10.51 9.33
C SER A 37 -2.21 -10.01 10.13
N LYS A 38 -0.98 -10.38 9.72
CA LYS A 38 0.29 -9.92 10.30
C LYS A 38 1.34 -9.71 9.21
N MET A 39 2.09 -8.62 9.29
CA MET A 39 3.10 -8.25 8.29
C MET A 39 4.34 -7.66 8.97
N PHE A 40 5.52 -8.10 8.53
CA PHE A 40 6.78 -7.42 8.83
C PHE A 40 7.20 -6.57 7.64
N LEU A 41 7.41 -5.27 7.86
CA LEU A 41 7.90 -4.33 6.86
C LEU A 41 9.29 -3.85 7.24
N ARG A 42 10.23 -4.03 6.32
CA ARG A 42 11.59 -3.52 6.49
C ARG A 42 11.62 -2.01 6.22
N GLY A 43 12.33 -1.27 7.05
CA GLY A 43 12.34 0.20 7.02
C GLY A 43 12.93 0.84 5.76
N ASP A 44 13.66 0.09 4.92
CA ASP A 44 14.39 0.60 3.75
C ASP A 44 13.40 1.04 2.68
N SER A 45 12.22 0.40 2.66
CA SER A 45 11.14 0.66 1.71
C SER A 45 10.14 1.70 2.19
N VAL A 46 10.28 2.24 3.42
CA VAL A 46 9.34 3.20 3.99
C VAL A 46 9.74 4.61 3.61
N ILE A 47 8.88 5.31 2.85
CA ILE A 47 9.13 6.69 2.41
C ILE A 47 8.47 7.70 3.36
N VAL A 48 7.20 7.47 3.72
CA VAL A 48 6.41 8.37 4.58
C VAL A 48 5.54 7.55 5.53
N VAL A 49 5.44 8.02 6.78
CA VAL A 49 4.49 7.51 7.76
C VAL A 49 3.55 8.63 8.17
N LEU A 50 2.24 8.45 7.91
CA LEU A 50 1.20 9.37 8.35
C LEU A 50 0.42 8.75 9.51
N ARG A 51 0.46 9.39 10.69
CA ARG A 51 -0.32 8.96 11.85
C ARG A 51 -1.77 9.42 11.70
N ASN A 52 -2.72 8.52 11.90
CA ASN A 52 -4.14 8.84 11.81
C ASN A 52 -4.53 9.82 12.94
N PRO A 53 -4.95 11.07 12.63
CA PRO A 53 -5.30 12.06 13.66
C PRO A 53 -6.53 11.67 14.48
N LEU A 54 -7.42 10.83 13.93
CA LEU A 54 -8.62 10.36 14.64
C LEU A 54 -8.30 9.40 15.79
N ILE A 55 -7.10 8.80 15.80
CA ILE A 55 -6.63 7.93 16.88
C ILE A 55 -5.85 8.75 17.91
N ALA A 56 -5.15 9.80 17.49
CA ALA A 56 -4.30 10.62 18.37
C ALA A 56 -5.08 11.57 19.30
N GLY A 57 -6.37 11.82 19.01
CA GLY A 57 -7.26 12.64 19.84
C GLY A 57 -8.03 11.87 20.92
N LYS A 58 -7.68 10.60 21.17
CA LYS A 58 -8.20 9.78 22.29
C LYS A 58 -7.12 9.55 23.33
#